data_AF-A0A932GQQ3-F1
#
_entry.id   AF-A0A932GQQ3-F1
#
_cell.length_a   1.000
_cell.length_b   1.000
_cell.length_c   1.000
_cell.angle_alpha   90.00
_cell.angle_beta   90.00
_cell.angle_gamma   90.00
#
_symmetry.space_group_name_H-M   'P 1'
#
loop_
_entity.id
_entity.type
_entity.pdbx_description
1 polymer ?
#
loop_
_entity_poly.entity_id
_entity_poly.type
_entity_poly.pdbx_seq_one_letter_code
_entity_poly.pdbx_strand_id
1 'polypeptide(L)'
;MRLWVVKLSSAACYEPSHIEREQSYLQSLASSGTVIELVCPENGEVGQLYARSRAGGGPTGLDFTFLEPFIVRKLKEGEERGFDAAIVHCNSDPGVEAARDMGVSVLDPIGIAVGIAEMCVRLRIRHSRVSYPRPVTLGTADLGMFSTARTNL
;
A
#
# COMPACT_ATOMS: atom_id res chain seq x y z
N MET A 1 5.65 -8.33 18.47
CA MET A 1 4.95 -8.62 17.20
C MET A 1 5.86 -8.25 16.05
N ARG A 2 5.90 -9.04 14.98
CA ARG A 2 6.72 -8.82 13.79
C ARG A 2 5.79 -8.66 12.58
N LEU A 3 5.93 -7.53 11.90
CA LEU A 3 5.15 -7.14 10.73
C LEU A 3 6.01 -7.15 9.48
N TRP A 4 5.51 -7.81 8.44
CA TRP A 4 6.16 -7.93 7.14
C TRP A 4 5.46 -7.03 6.12
N VAL A 5 6.07 -5.91 5.74
CA VAL A 5 5.44 -4.93 4.84
C VAL A 5 6.01 -5.09 3.43
N VAL A 6 5.18 -5.46 2.47
CA VAL A 6 5.59 -5.78 1.10
C VAL A 6 5.26 -4.63 0.16
N LYS A 7 6.29 -4.06 -0.47
CA LYS A 7 6.16 -3.08 -1.56
C LYS A 7 5.74 -3.76 -2.87
N LEU A 8 5.13 -2.99 -3.78
CA LEU A 8 4.77 -3.49 -5.12
C LEU A 8 5.85 -3.29 -6.17
N SER A 9 7.02 -2.82 -5.79
CA SER A 9 8.07 -2.49 -6.73
C SER A 9 9.39 -2.86 -6.14
N SER A 10 10.34 -3.18 -7.01
CA SER A 10 11.70 -3.42 -6.57
C SER A 10 12.29 -2.16 -5.93
N ALA A 11 13.23 -2.37 -5.00
CA ALA A 11 14.04 -1.30 -4.42
C ALA A 11 14.69 -0.40 -5.50
N ALA A 12 15.02 -0.95 -6.67
CA ALA A 12 15.62 -0.22 -7.79
C ALA A 12 14.70 0.87 -8.39
N CYS A 13 13.40 0.84 -8.13
CA CYS A 13 12.46 1.85 -8.59
C CYS A 13 12.48 3.15 -7.76
N TYR A 14 13.17 3.13 -6.62
CA TYR A 14 13.19 4.20 -5.64
C TYR A 14 14.57 4.86 -5.53
N GLU A 15 14.60 6.05 -4.92
CA GLU A 15 15.87 6.64 -4.47
C GLU A 15 16.54 5.70 -3.45
N PRO A 16 17.88 5.56 -3.43
CA PRO A 16 18.58 4.65 -2.50
C PRO A 16 18.15 4.73 -1.03
N SER A 17 17.83 5.93 -0.53
CA SER A 17 17.44 6.17 0.86
C SER A 17 15.93 5.99 1.14
N HIS A 18 15.11 5.74 0.11
CA HIS A 18 13.65 5.77 0.24
C HIS A 18 13.13 4.66 1.15
N ILE A 19 13.58 3.43 0.93
CA ILE A 19 13.15 2.26 1.71
C ILE A 19 13.54 2.40 3.18
N GLU A 20 14.76 2.85 3.46
CA GLU A 20 15.25 3.04 4.83
C GLU A 20 14.49 4.15 5.57
N ARG A 21 14.21 5.27 4.90
CA ARG A 21 13.42 6.37 5.46
C ARG A 21 12.00 5.93 5.78
N GLU A 22 11.37 5.21 4.85
CA GLU A 22 10.00 4.75 5.03
C GLU A 22 9.90 3.66 6.11
N GLN A 23 10.84 2.72 6.15
CA GLN A 23 10.92 1.75 7.24
C GLN A 23 11.08 2.45 8.59
N SER A 24 11.97 3.44 8.69
CA SER A 24 12.16 4.22 9.92
C SER A 24 10.89 4.98 10.32
N TYR A 25 10.19 5.56 9.35
CA TYR A 25 8.93 6.26 9.57
C TYR A 25 7.84 5.30 10.06
N LEU A 26 7.62 4.17 9.37
CA LEU A 26 6.64 3.17 9.77
C LEU A 26 6.96 2.61 11.15
N GLN A 27 8.23 2.30 11.41
CA GLN A 27 8.69 1.83 12.72
C GLN A 27 8.44 2.85 13.84
N SER A 28 8.50 4.16 13.54
CA SER A 28 8.18 5.23 14.50
C SER A 28 6.69 5.31 14.87
N LEU A 29 5.81 4.79 14.01
CA LEU A 29 4.36 4.72 14.24
C LEU A 29 3.96 3.41 14.95
N ALA A 30 4.86 2.43 15.00
CA ALA A 30 4.58 1.13 15.58
C ALA A 30 4.50 1.19 17.11
N SER A 31 3.61 0.39 17.69
CA SER A 31 3.53 0.24 19.16
C SER A 31 4.77 -0.44 19.72
N SER A 32 5.10 -0.19 20.99
CA SER A 32 6.22 -0.81 21.69
C SER A 32 6.24 -2.34 21.54
N GLY A 33 7.41 -2.91 21.20
CA GLY A 33 7.56 -4.34 20.95
C GLY A 33 7.06 -4.82 19.57
N THR A 34 6.65 -3.91 18.69
CA THR A 34 6.36 -4.20 17.28
C THR A 34 7.59 -3.90 16.43
N VAL A 35 8.02 -4.87 15.61
CA VAL A 35 9.12 -4.73 14.66
C VAL A 35 8.54 -4.77 13.25
N ILE A 36 8.86 -3.79 12.43
CA ILE A 36 8.42 -3.68 11.04
C ILE A 36 9.63 -3.93 10.12
N GLU A 37 9.49 -4.89 9.21
CA GLU A 37 10.45 -5.11 8.12
C GLU A 37 9.78 -4.73 6.79
N LEU A 38 10.32 -3.72 6.12
CA LEU A 38 9.84 -3.26 4.82
C LEU A 38 10.66 -3.94 3.72
N VAL A 39 9.98 -4.69 2.87
CA VAL A 39 10.62 -5.50 1.82
C VAL A 39 10.09 -5.17 0.44
N CYS A 40 10.95 -5.40 -0.56
CA CYS A 40 10.62 -5.26 -1.96
C CYS A 40 10.71 -6.61 -2.67
N PRO A 41 9.83 -6.90 -3.64
CA PRO A 41 9.99 -8.03 -4.55
C PRO A 41 11.25 -7.87 -5.40
N GLU A 42 11.81 -8.99 -5.84
CA GLU A 42 13.03 -9.03 -6.65
C GLU A 42 12.82 -8.48 -8.07
N ASN A 43 13.91 -7.94 -8.64
CA ASN A 43 13.97 -7.36 -9.98
C ASN A 43 13.71 -8.41 -11.07
N GLY A 44 12.51 -8.43 -11.64
CA GLY A 44 12.22 -9.21 -12.85
C GLY A 44 11.21 -8.50 -13.75
N GLU A 45 10.00 -8.27 -13.25
CA GLU A 45 8.90 -7.70 -14.06
C GLU A 45 8.12 -6.60 -13.31
N VAL A 46 8.38 -6.52 -12.00
CA VAL A 46 7.69 -5.65 -11.03
C VAL A 46 8.02 -4.16 -11.23
N GLY A 47 9.18 -3.84 -11.83
CA GLY A 47 9.58 -2.46 -12.10
C GLY A 47 8.83 -1.80 -13.26
N GLN A 48 8.24 -2.58 -14.17
CA GLN A 48 7.52 -2.06 -15.35
C GLN A 48 6.21 -1.35 -14.95
N LEU A 49 5.54 -1.85 -13.92
CA LEU A 49 4.38 -1.23 -13.27
C LEU A 49 4.66 0.21 -12.83
N TYR A 50 5.75 0.39 -12.10
CA TYR A 50 6.14 1.68 -11.56
C TYR A 50 6.52 2.66 -12.67
N ALA A 51 7.18 2.15 -13.72
CA ALA A 51 7.52 2.92 -14.91
C ALA A 51 6.27 3.41 -15.67
N ARG A 52 5.25 2.55 -15.86
CA ARG A 52 3.97 2.94 -16.50
C ARG A 52 3.21 3.98 -15.69
N SER A 53 3.20 3.82 -14.38
CA SER A 53 2.58 4.79 -13.47
C SER A 53 3.26 6.17 -13.58
N ARG A 54 4.60 6.20 -13.63
CA ARG A 54 5.37 7.44 -13.86
C ARG A 54 5.20 8.04 -15.26
N ALA A 55 4.91 7.23 -16.27
CA ALA A 55 4.66 7.69 -17.63
C ALA A 55 3.25 8.31 -17.81
N GLY A 56 2.44 8.40 -16.76
CA GLY A 56 1.13 9.07 -16.76
C GLY A 56 -0.04 8.19 -17.17
N GLY A 57 0.18 6.91 -17.50
CA GLY A 57 -0.87 5.96 -17.85
C GLY A 57 -1.46 5.20 -16.65
N GLY A 58 -0.81 5.26 -15.49
CA GLY A 58 -1.17 4.44 -14.33
C GLY A 58 -0.95 2.93 -14.54
N PRO A 59 -1.03 2.13 -13.47
CA PRO A 59 -1.09 0.68 -13.58
C PRO A 59 -2.47 0.23 -14.11
N THR A 60 -2.49 -0.80 -14.95
CA THR A 60 -3.71 -1.46 -15.44
C THR A 60 -3.99 -2.75 -14.67
N GLY A 61 -5.20 -3.31 -14.82
CA GLY A 61 -5.52 -4.63 -14.24
C GLY A 61 -4.58 -5.75 -14.72
N LEU A 62 -4.11 -5.68 -15.97
CA LEU A 62 -3.12 -6.61 -16.51
C LEU A 62 -1.79 -6.51 -15.76
N ASP A 63 -1.36 -5.28 -15.48
CA ASP A 63 -0.12 -5.03 -14.76
C ASP A 63 -0.17 -5.60 -13.33
N PHE A 64 -1.31 -5.43 -12.63
CA PHE A 64 -1.53 -6.06 -11.33
C PHE A 64 -1.56 -7.59 -11.42
N THR A 65 -2.22 -8.16 -12.43
CA THR A 65 -2.30 -9.62 -12.62
C THR A 65 -0.90 -10.24 -12.73
N PHE A 66 0.03 -9.61 -13.46
CA PHE A 66 1.41 -10.09 -13.56
C PHE A 66 2.24 -9.86 -12.30
N LEU A 67 1.86 -8.90 -11.48
CA LEU A 67 2.53 -8.59 -10.22
C LEU A 67 2.20 -9.59 -9.11
N GLU A 68 0.96 -10.06 -9.06
CA GLU A 68 0.45 -10.90 -7.97
C GLU A 68 1.39 -12.06 -7.59
N PRO A 69 1.95 -12.86 -8.53
CA PRO A 69 2.85 -13.95 -8.18
C PRO A 69 4.12 -13.51 -7.44
N PHE A 70 4.60 -12.28 -7.67
CA PHE A 70 5.76 -11.74 -6.96
C PHE A 70 5.39 -11.32 -5.54
N ILE A 71 4.21 -10.74 -5.35
CA ILE A 71 3.70 -10.35 -4.03
C ILE A 71 3.41 -11.58 -3.19
N VAL A 72 2.69 -12.55 -3.75
CA VAL A 72 2.37 -13.82 -3.08
C VAL A 72 3.64 -14.55 -2.65
N ARG A 73 4.70 -14.57 -3.47
CA ARG A 73 6.01 -15.11 -3.08
C ARG A 73 6.64 -14.37 -1.90
N LYS A 74 6.57 -13.03 -1.87
CA LYS A 74 7.08 -12.26 -0.73
C LYS A 74 6.23 -12.42 0.53
N LEU A 75 4.92 -12.61 0.40
CA LEU A 75 4.06 -12.95 1.54
C LEU A 75 4.44 -14.34 2.11
N LYS A 76 4.69 -15.31 1.23
CA LYS A 76 5.16 -16.65 1.63
C LYS A 76 6.51 -16.60 2.35
N GLU A 77 7.44 -15.76 1.89
CA GLU A 77 8.71 -15.52 2.58
C GLU A 77 8.48 -14.98 4.01
N GLY A 78 7.54 -14.05 4.18
CA GLY A 78 7.17 -13.53 5.51
C GLY A 78 6.66 -14.62 6.45
N GLU A 79 5.81 -15.53 5.93
CA GLU A 79 5.34 -16.71 6.66
C GLU A 79 6.51 -17.62 7.09
N GLU A 80 7.38 -17.99 6.14
CA GLU A 80 8.53 -18.87 6.38
C GLU A 80 9.52 -18.28 7.38
N ARG A 81 9.65 -16.95 7.41
CA ARG A 81 10.48 -16.22 8.37
C ARG A 81 9.81 -16.00 9.74
N GLY A 82 8.60 -16.55 9.93
CA GLY A 82 7.87 -16.52 11.20
C GLY A 82 7.41 -15.12 11.60
N PHE A 83 6.91 -14.33 10.64
CA PHE A 83 6.23 -13.07 10.93
C PHE A 83 4.79 -13.32 11.36
N ASP A 84 4.28 -12.46 12.26
CA ASP A 84 2.94 -12.61 12.82
C ASP A 84 1.86 -12.17 11.80
N ALA A 85 2.17 -11.14 11.02
CA ALA A 85 1.30 -10.64 9.96
C ALA A 85 2.10 -9.98 8.84
N ALA A 86 1.49 -9.89 7.66
CA ALA A 86 2.03 -9.25 6.48
C ALA A 86 1.07 -8.20 5.92
N ILE A 87 1.59 -7.08 5.43
CA ILE A 87 0.82 -5.98 4.83
C ILE A 87 1.23 -5.85 3.37
N VAL A 88 0.27 -5.91 2.45
CA VAL A 88 0.50 -5.54 1.05
C VAL A 88 0.38 -4.02 0.95
N HIS A 89 1.49 -3.31 0.74
CA HIS A 89 1.53 -1.84 0.78
C HIS A 89 0.94 -1.21 -0.51
N CYS A 90 -0.34 -1.46 -0.79
CA CYS A 90 -1.08 -1.01 -1.97
C CYS A 90 -2.47 -0.47 -1.63
N ASN A 91 -3.08 0.21 -2.61
CA ASN A 91 -4.51 0.54 -2.67
C ASN A 91 -5.29 -0.37 -3.65
N SER A 92 -4.72 -1.48 -4.07
CA SER A 92 -5.38 -2.44 -4.98
C SER A 92 -5.17 -3.88 -4.54
N ASP A 93 -4.48 -4.07 -3.41
CA ASP A 93 -4.33 -5.32 -2.68
C ASP A 93 -3.97 -6.56 -3.54
N PRO A 94 -3.02 -6.45 -4.48
CA PRO A 94 -2.67 -7.57 -5.35
C PRO A 94 -2.14 -8.74 -4.53
N GLY A 95 -2.71 -9.92 -4.77
CA GLY A 95 -2.28 -11.17 -4.13
C GLY A 95 -2.79 -11.37 -2.70
N VAL A 96 -3.55 -10.43 -2.13
CA VAL A 96 -4.16 -10.60 -0.80
C VAL A 96 -5.16 -11.76 -0.81
N GLU A 97 -6.06 -11.80 -1.80
CA GLU A 97 -7.02 -12.89 -1.98
C GLU A 97 -6.32 -14.25 -2.11
N ALA A 98 -5.27 -14.32 -2.94
CA ALA A 98 -4.49 -15.54 -3.16
C ALA A 98 -3.74 -16.01 -1.92
N ALA A 99 -3.42 -15.09 -0.99
CA ALA A 99 -2.67 -15.37 0.22
C ALA A 99 -3.56 -15.54 1.47
N ARG A 100 -4.90 -15.50 1.33
CA ARG A 100 -5.85 -15.60 2.45
C ARG A 100 -5.70 -16.88 3.27
N ASP A 101 -5.33 -17.99 2.63
CA ASP A 101 -5.18 -19.30 3.25
C ASP A 101 -3.73 -19.61 3.71
N MET A 102 -2.83 -18.61 3.70
CA MET A 102 -1.48 -18.76 4.24
C MET A 102 -1.47 -18.77 5.78
N GLY A 103 -0.40 -19.31 6.37
CA GLY A 103 -0.22 -19.30 7.83
C GLY A 103 0.08 -17.92 8.42
N VAL A 104 0.49 -16.95 7.58
CA VAL A 104 0.68 -15.54 7.99
C VAL A 104 -0.61 -14.75 7.77
N SER A 105 -1.00 -13.93 8.74
CA SER A 105 -2.17 -13.05 8.59
C SER A 105 -1.87 -11.94 7.58
N VAL A 106 -2.52 -11.98 6.41
CA VAL A 106 -2.35 -10.95 5.37
C VAL A 106 -3.39 -9.84 5.55
N LEU A 107 -2.91 -8.61 5.63
CA LEU A 107 -3.69 -7.40 5.93
C LEU A 107 -3.84 -6.53 4.69
N ASP A 108 -5.08 -6.16 4.36
CA ASP A 108 -5.41 -5.19 3.31
C ASP A 108 -5.43 -3.75 3.86
N PRO A 109 -4.64 -2.80 3.32
CA PRO A 109 -4.70 -1.42 3.80
C PRO A 109 -6.07 -0.75 3.55
N ILE A 110 -6.73 -1.07 2.43
CA ILE A 110 -8.02 -0.45 2.11
C ILE A 110 -9.13 -0.95 3.01
N GLY A 111 -9.30 -2.27 3.13
CA GLY A 111 -10.34 -2.85 3.97
C GLY A 111 -10.19 -2.39 5.42
N ILE A 112 -8.96 -2.39 5.94
CA ILE A 112 -8.65 -1.84 7.27
C ILE A 112 -9.02 -0.36 7.37
N ALA A 113 -8.64 0.47 6.40
CA ALA A 113 -8.95 1.91 6.43
C ALA A 113 -10.46 2.18 6.41
N VAL A 114 -11.22 1.46 5.57
CA VAL A 114 -12.68 1.55 5.52
C VAL A 114 -13.31 1.06 6.81
N GLY A 115 -12.82 -0.05 7.39
CA GLY A 115 -13.29 -0.57 8.66
C GLY A 115 -13.08 0.42 9.81
N ILE A 116 -11.90 1.05 9.88
CA ILE A 116 -11.62 2.11 10.86
C ILE A 116 -12.57 3.29 10.66
N ALA A 117 -12.81 3.71 9.42
CA ALA A 117 -13.74 4.79 9.11
C ALA A 117 -15.19 4.44 9.54
N GLU A 118 -15.65 3.23 9.25
CA GLU A 118 -16.96 2.74 9.67
C GLU A 118 -17.08 2.74 11.20
N MET A 119 -16.08 2.21 11.91
CA MET A 119 -16.03 2.24 13.37
C MET A 119 -16.13 3.67 13.91
N CYS A 120 -15.40 4.62 13.31
CA CYS A 120 -15.47 6.03 13.71
C CYS A 120 -16.88 6.60 13.57
N VAL A 121 -17.54 6.35 12.43
CA VAL A 121 -18.91 6.80 12.16
C VAL A 121 -19.89 6.19 13.16
N ARG A 122 -19.80 4.88 13.39
CA ARG A 122 -20.70 4.14 14.30
C ARG A 122 -20.59 4.61 15.74
N LEU A 123 -19.37 4.89 16.21
CA LEU A 123 -19.11 5.40 17.56
C LEU A 123 -19.33 6.92 17.68
N ARG A 124 -19.71 7.60 16.58
CA ARG A 124 -19.85 9.06 16.50
C ARG A 124 -18.60 9.82 16.94
N ILE A 125 -17.43 9.21 16.78
CA ILE A 125 -16.13 9.84 17.03
C ILE A 125 -15.65 10.52 15.75
N ARG A 126 -14.98 11.66 15.90
CA ARG A 126 -14.39 12.41 14.78
C ARG A 126 -12.88 12.45 14.95
N HIS A 127 -12.15 12.38 13.84
CA HIS A 127 -10.70 12.54 13.87
C HIS A 127 -10.31 13.91 14.47
N SER A 128 -9.14 13.95 15.13
CA SER A 128 -8.60 15.20 15.66
C SER A 128 -8.36 16.20 14.51
N ARG A 129 -8.76 17.45 14.73
CA ARG A 129 -8.47 18.55 13.79
C ARG A 129 -6.98 18.91 13.73
N VAL A 130 -6.21 18.52 14.76
CA VAL A 130 -4.76 18.70 14.81
C VAL A 130 -4.07 17.68 13.90
N SER A 131 -4.49 16.41 13.95
CA SER A 131 -3.90 15.33 13.14
C SER A 131 -4.40 15.34 11.69
N TYR A 132 -5.67 15.69 11.48
CA TYR A 132 -6.30 15.76 10.16
C TYR A 132 -6.95 17.15 9.98
N PRO A 133 -6.18 18.16 9.53
CA PRO A 133 -6.69 19.49 9.29
C PRO A 133 -7.76 19.47 8.19
N ARG A 134 -8.61 20.51 8.15
CA ARG A 134 -9.59 20.62 7.07
C ARG A 134 -8.83 20.62 5.73
N PRO A 135 -9.28 19.82 4.74
CA PRO A 135 -8.69 19.90 3.41
C PRO A 135 -8.73 21.35 2.93
N VAL A 136 -7.62 21.79 2.32
CA VAL A 136 -7.58 23.11 1.69
C VAL A 136 -8.72 23.17 0.68
N THR A 137 -9.51 24.24 0.71
CA THR A 137 -10.52 24.47 -0.31
C THR A 137 -9.78 24.64 -1.62
N LEU A 138 -9.84 23.65 -2.50
CA LEU A 138 -9.31 23.78 -3.85
C LEU A 138 -10.07 24.93 -4.51
N GLY A 139 -9.33 25.96 -4.94
CA GLY A 139 -9.93 27.05 -5.72
C GLY A 139 -10.46 26.48 -7.03
N THR A 140 -11.46 27.14 -7.62
CA THR A 140 -12.06 26.75 -8.90
C THR A 140 -11.04 26.58 -10.05
N ALA A 141 -9.82 27.11 -9.91
CA ALA A 141 -8.72 26.96 -10.85
C ALA A 141 -8.09 25.55 -10.88
N ASP A 142 -8.15 24.77 -9.79
CA ASP A 142 -7.49 23.44 -9.70
C ASP A 142 -8.37 22.29 -10.24
N LEU A 143 -9.66 22.56 -10.48
CA LEU A 143 -10.61 21.58 -11.04
C LEU A 143 -10.36 21.26 -12.52
N GLY A 144 -9.51 22.04 -13.20
CA GLY A 144 -9.09 21.77 -14.58
C GLY A 144 -8.36 20.42 -14.73
N MET A 145 -7.74 19.92 -13.66
CA MET A 145 -7.00 18.65 -13.67
C MET A 145 -7.89 17.41 -13.74
N PHE A 146 -9.19 17.52 -13.41
CA PHE A 146 -10.16 16.42 -13.45
C PHE A 146 -11.17 16.53 -14.61
N SER A 147 -11.07 17.57 -15.44
CA SER A 147 -12.04 17.90 -16.51
C SER A 147 -11.84 17.10 -17.81
N THR A 148 -10.74 16.34 -17.96
CA THR A 148 -10.45 15.62 -19.21
C THR A 148 -11.07 14.23 -19.32
N ALA A 149 -11.77 13.73 -18.30
CA ALA A 149 -12.59 12.52 -18.44
C ALA A 149 -14.00 12.85 -18.98
N ARG A 150 -14.08 13.43 -20.19
CA ARG A 150 -15.32 13.36 -20.97
C ARG A 150 -15.35 12.02 -21.69
N THR A 151 -16.13 11.12 -21.12
CA THR A 151 -16.71 9.93 -21.76
C THR A 151 -17.22 10.26 -23.17
N ASN A 152 -16.61 9.65 -24.18
CA ASN A 152 -17.31 9.33 -25.43
C ASN A 152 -17.98 7.97 -25.21
N LEU A 153 -19.26 8.02 -24.86
CA LEU A 153 -20.25 6.97 -25.09
C LEU A 153 -21.45 7.62 -25.77
#